data_AF-A0A2M8KQB6-F1
#
_entry.id   AF-A0A2M8KQB6-F1
#
_cell.length_a   1.000
_cell.length_b   1.000
_cell.length_c   1.000
_cell.angle_alpha   90.00
_cell.angle_beta   90.00
_cell.angle_gamma   90.00
#
_symmetry.space_group_name_H-M   'P 1'
#
loop_
_entity.id
_entity.type
_entity.pdbx_description
1 polymer ?
#
loop_
_entity_poly.entity_id
_entity_poly.type
_entity_poly.pdbx_seq_one_letter_code
_entity_poly.pdbx_strand_id
1 'polypeptide(L)'
;MDKKQFSNKQIKVGGTTGVEPVSIEYKDKDYILKTYSENKASVTGHVVIAELFSNNDKLPKFIFRWDHGAGVVDVDIFIEGKDRKDLWTQKGYQGHWTKLTDDKNREYLVSIEIPERKIFKGIVRVGLLTELNLSDSIAMSENLDIKII
;
A
#
# COMPACT_ATOMS: atom_id res chain seq x y z
N MET A 1 -25.62 -25.62 -10.07
CA MET A 1 -24.89 -24.71 -9.15
C MET A 1 -24.80 -23.35 -9.82
N ASP A 2 -25.53 -22.38 -9.29
CA ASP A 2 -25.61 -21.04 -9.86
C ASP A 2 -24.38 -20.22 -9.46
N LYS A 3 -23.62 -19.72 -10.44
CA LYS A 3 -22.38 -18.93 -10.24
C LYS A 3 -22.59 -17.59 -9.51
N LYS A 4 -23.84 -17.26 -9.14
CA LYS A 4 -24.24 -15.98 -8.55
C LYS A 4 -24.17 -15.93 -7.02
N GLN A 5 -23.96 -17.05 -6.32
CA GLN A 5 -23.98 -17.07 -4.85
C GLN A 5 -22.69 -16.53 -4.18
N PHE A 6 -21.68 -16.14 -4.97
CA PHE A 6 -20.42 -15.59 -4.45
C PHE A 6 -20.19 -14.12 -4.82
N SER A 7 -21.08 -13.48 -5.59
CA SER A 7 -20.82 -12.16 -6.20
C SER A 7 -20.81 -10.98 -5.22
N ASN A 8 -21.29 -11.17 -3.98
CA ASN A 8 -21.36 -10.11 -2.97
C ASN A 8 -20.35 -10.26 -1.82
N LYS A 9 -19.41 -11.21 -1.89
CA LYS A 9 -18.37 -11.33 -0.87
C LYS A 9 -17.39 -10.17 -1.03
N GLN A 10 -17.28 -9.30 -0.02
CA GLN A 10 -16.31 -8.19 -0.02
C GLN A 10 -14.89 -8.76 0.06
N ILE A 11 -14.25 -8.96 -1.09
CA ILE A 11 -12.81 -9.21 -1.20
C ILE A 11 -12.11 -7.94 -0.70
N LYS A 12 -11.26 -8.07 0.32
CA LYS A 12 -10.45 -6.96 0.84
C LYS A 12 -8.97 -7.32 0.79
N VAL A 13 -8.11 -6.31 0.78
CA VAL A 13 -6.68 -6.54 1.00
C VAL A 13 -6.45 -6.81 2.48
N GLY A 14 -5.84 -7.97 2.79
CA GLY A 14 -5.46 -8.38 4.14
C GLY A 14 -4.04 -7.98 4.52
N GLY A 15 -3.19 -7.66 3.54
CA GLY A 15 -1.81 -7.27 3.78
C GLY A 15 -0.91 -7.29 2.54
N THR A 16 0.40 -7.30 2.77
CA THR A 16 1.42 -7.57 1.75
C THR A 16 1.89 -9.02 1.81
N THR A 17 2.28 -9.56 0.64
CA THR A 17 3.00 -10.84 0.51
C THR A 17 4.45 -10.66 0.05
N GLY A 18 4.80 -9.45 -0.40
CA GLY A 18 6.13 -9.11 -0.88
C GLY A 18 6.19 -7.64 -1.27
N VAL A 19 7.27 -6.95 -0.92
CA VAL A 19 7.54 -5.60 -1.41
C VAL A 19 9.01 -5.47 -1.75
N GLU A 20 9.32 -5.15 -3.01
CA GLU A 20 10.69 -5.07 -3.50
C GLU A 20 10.92 -3.85 -4.39
N PRO A 21 12.08 -3.18 -4.28
CA PRO A 21 12.49 -2.20 -5.26
C PRO A 21 12.95 -2.92 -6.54
N VAL A 22 12.23 -2.73 -7.64
CA VAL A 22 12.60 -3.26 -8.96
C VAL A 22 13.77 -2.47 -9.54
N SER A 23 13.76 -1.14 -9.31
CA SER A 23 14.84 -0.25 -9.69
C SER A 23 14.92 0.93 -8.76
N ILE A 24 16.14 1.43 -8.52
CA ILE A 24 16.39 2.67 -7.78
C ILE A 24 17.26 3.54 -8.68
N GLU A 25 16.64 4.53 -9.32
CA GLU A 25 17.37 5.53 -10.12
C GLU A 25 18.12 6.52 -9.22
N TYR A 26 17.51 6.87 -8.09
CA TYR A 26 18.08 7.79 -7.11
C TYR A 26 17.53 7.50 -5.72
N LYS A 27 18.40 7.54 -4.71
CA LYS A 27 18.02 7.60 -3.31
C LYS A 27 19.02 8.49 -2.59
N ASP A 28 18.50 9.48 -1.87
CA ASP A 28 19.32 10.36 -1.06
C ASP A 28 20.13 9.54 -0.03
N LYS A 29 21.39 9.93 0.18
CA LYS A 29 22.33 9.22 1.05
C LYS A 29 21.90 9.26 2.52
N ASP A 30 21.15 10.27 2.94
CA ASP A 30 20.71 10.43 4.33
C ASP A 30 19.47 9.59 4.63
N TYR A 31 18.92 8.90 3.63
CA TYR A 31 17.70 8.11 3.74
C TYR A 31 17.97 6.60 3.60
N ILE A 32 17.26 5.84 4.42
CA ILE A 32 17.21 4.38 4.39
C ILE A 32 15.82 4.00 3.87
N LEU A 33 15.79 3.15 2.84
CA LEU A 33 14.56 2.50 2.37
C LEU A 33 14.39 1.19 3.12
N LYS A 34 13.23 1.02 3.75
CA LYS A 34 12.83 -0.23 4.38
C LYS A 34 11.51 -0.68 3.78
N THR A 35 11.45 -1.92 3.29
CA THR A 35 10.24 -2.51 2.72
C THR A 35 9.57 -3.45 3.72
N TYR A 36 8.27 -3.66 3.54
CA TYR A 36 7.44 -4.46 4.43
C TYR A 36 6.69 -5.53 3.63
N SER A 37 7.30 -6.70 3.50
CA SER A 37 6.77 -7.82 2.71
C SER A 37 5.63 -8.61 3.35
N GLU A 38 5.47 -8.54 4.68
CA GLU A 38 4.47 -9.33 5.43
C GLU A 38 3.72 -8.44 6.43
N ASN A 39 3.18 -7.32 5.95
CA ASN A 39 2.47 -6.37 6.78
C ASN A 39 0.97 -6.54 6.65
N LYS A 40 0.23 -6.38 7.74
CA LYS A 40 -1.23 -6.51 7.74
C LYS A 40 -1.91 -5.22 7.32
N ALA A 41 -3.06 -5.36 6.69
CA ALA A 41 -3.95 -4.25 6.44
C ALA A 41 -4.55 -3.71 7.75
N SER A 42 -4.76 -2.40 7.80
CA SER A 42 -5.62 -1.78 8.81
C SER A 42 -7.08 -2.20 8.59
N VAL A 43 -7.93 -1.92 9.57
CA VAL A 43 -9.39 -2.13 9.48
C VAL A 43 -10.00 -1.39 8.27
N THR A 44 -9.39 -0.27 7.86
CA THR A 44 -9.81 0.53 6.70
C THR A 44 -9.22 0.05 5.37
N GLY A 45 -8.44 -1.04 5.36
CA GLY A 45 -7.82 -1.58 4.14
C GLY A 45 -6.54 -0.86 3.71
N HIS A 46 -5.93 -0.05 4.57
CA HIS A 46 -4.63 0.56 4.29
C HIS A 46 -3.50 -0.40 4.66
N VAL A 47 -2.47 -0.50 3.82
CA VAL A 47 -1.29 -1.31 4.13
C VAL A 47 -0.04 -0.47 4.00
N VAL A 48 0.79 -0.39 5.04
CA VAL A 48 2.12 0.22 4.92
C VAL A 48 3.05 -0.76 4.23
N ILE A 49 3.55 -0.38 3.06
CA ILE A 49 4.35 -1.26 2.19
C ILE A 49 5.85 -0.95 2.26
N ALA A 50 6.21 0.31 2.53
CA ALA A 50 7.61 0.72 2.69
C ALA A 50 7.70 2.03 3.47
N GLU A 51 8.91 2.36 3.92
CA GLU A 51 9.24 3.66 4.48
C GLU A 51 10.61 4.14 3.99
N LEU A 52 10.73 5.44 3.75
CA LEU A 52 11.99 6.15 3.67
C LEU A 52 12.15 6.96 4.94
N PHE A 53 13.19 6.70 5.70
CA PHE A 53 13.48 7.42 6.95
C PHE A 53 14.93 7.84 7.01
N SER A 54 15.21 8.88 7.78
CA SER A 54 16.56 9.32 8.12
C SER A 54 16.82 9.12 9.61
N ASN A 55 18.09 8.95 9.98
CA ASN A 55 18.52 9.04 11.37
C ASN A 55 18.58 10.50 11.87
N ASN A 56 18.46 11.47 10.95
CA ASN A 56 18.32 12.88 11.29
C ASN A 56 16.84 13.22 11.52
N ASP A 57 16.50 13.59 12.75
CA ASP A 57 15.14 13.93 13.20
C ASP A 57 14.55 15.18 12.50
N LYS A 58 15.40 16.04 11.94
CA LYS A 58 14.98 17.21 11.16
C LYS A 58 14.55 16.87 9.74
N LEU A 59 14.82 15.66 9.26
CA LEU A 59 14.42 15.23 7.93
C LEU A 59 13.07 14.51 7.98
N PRO A 60 12.19 14.72 6.98
CA PRO A 60 10.91 14.05 6.93
C PRO A 60 11.07 12.53 6.81
N LYS A 61 10.12 11.80 7.35
CA LYS A 61 9.87 10.39 7.05
C LYS A 61 8.78 10.30 5.99
N PHE A 62 8.95 9.39 5.03
CA PHE A 62 7.93 9.09 4.02
C PHE A 62 7.42 7.67 4.20
N ILE A 63 6.12 7.49 4.26
CA ILE A 63 5.46 6.19 4.42
C ILE A 63 4.69 5.88 3.15
N PHE A 64 4.97 4.72 2.58
CA PHE A 64 4.37 4.28 1.34
C PHE A 64 3.21 3.38 1.75
N ARG A 65 2.00 3.70 1.27
CA ARG A 65 0.77 3.09 1.73
C ARG A 65 -0.07 2.64 0.53
N TRP A 66 -0.45 1.38 0.54
CA TRP A 66 -1.53 0.88 -0.31
C TRP A 66 -2.88 1.35 0.22
N ASP A 67 -3.72 1.88 -0.67
CA ASP A 67 -5.12 2.19 -0.39
C ASP A 67 -6.03 1.21 -1.15
N HIS A 68 -6.76 0.36 -0.42
CA HIS A 68 -7.66 -0.62 -1.01
C HIS A 68 -8.87 0.01 -1.73
N GLY A 69 -9.40 1.12 -1.21
CA GLY A 69 -10.57 1.77 -1.80
C GLY A 69 -10.25 2.39 -3.15
N ALA A 70 -9.08 3.03 -3.26
CA ALA A 70 -8.62 3.67 -4.49
C ALA A 70 -7.82 2.72 -5.41
N GLY A 71 -7.25 1.64 -4.88
CA GLY A 71 -6.42 0.70 -5.64
C GLY A 71 -5.06 1.28 -6.05
N VAL A 72 -4.50 2.18 -5.22
CA VAL A 72 -3.27 2.92 -5.52
C VAL A 72 -2.27 2.86 -4.37
N VAL A 73 -1.02 3.21 -4.68
CA VAL A 73 0.00 3.49 -3.66
C VAL A 73 0.14 5.00 -3.52
N ASP A 74 -0.05 5.48 -2.29
CA ASP A 74 0.24 6.85 -1.89
C ASP A 74 1.48 6.91 -1.01
N VAL A 75 2.10 8.08 -0.96
CA VAL A 75 3.14 8.42 -0.01
C VAL A 75 2.59 9.47 0.97
N ASP A 76 2.69 9.18 2.25
CA ASP A 76 2.41 10.11 3.34
C ASP A 76 3.74 10.69 3.85
N ILE A 77 3.73 11.96 4.31
CA ILE A 77 4.91 12.66 4.83
C ILE A 77 4.73 12.93 6.33
N PHE A 78 5.77 12.63 7.10
CA PHE A 78 5.80 12.85 8.55
C PHE A 78 7.02 13.67 8.94
N ILE A 79 6.82 14.71 9.76
CA ILE A 79 7.90 15.49 10.38
C ILE A 79 7.66 15.48 11.88
N GLU A 80 8.67 15.10 12.67
CA GLU A 80 8.54 14.97 14.13
C GLU A 80 7.33 14.12 14.56
N GLY A 81 7.04 13.05 13.79
CA GLY A 81 5.92 12.14 14.05
C GLY A 81 4.53 12.66 13.68
N LYS A 82 4.40 13.87 13.16
CA LYS A 82 3.13 14.44 12.71
C LYS A 82 2.96 14.29 11.21
N ASP A 83 1.77 13.89 10.78
CA ASP A 83 1.37 13.88 9.37
C ASP A 83 1.33 15.32 8.84
N ARG A 84 2.02 15.57 7.72
CA ARG A 84 2.21 16.90 7.13
C ARG A 84 1.68 17.00 5.71
N LYS A 85 0.46 16.51 5.49
CA LYS A 85 -0.23 16.57 4.18
C LYS A 85 -0.38 17.99 3.65
N ASP A 86 -0.34 19.00 4.51
CA ASP A 86 -0.33 20.41 4.15
C ASP A 86 0.82 20.79 3.21
N LEU A 87 1.94 20.04 3.26
CA LEU A 87 3.11 20.29 2.43
C LEU A 87 2.93 19.84 0.97
N TRP A 88 1.95 18.97 0.66
CA TRP A 88 1.76 18.46 -0.71
C TRP A 88 1.36 19.54 -1.71
N THR A 89 0.75 20.63 -1.24
CA THR A 89 0.38 21.78 -2.09
C THR A 89 1.49 22.83 -2.20
N GLN A 90 2.59 22.67 -1.45
CA GLN A 90 3.67 23.63 -1.45
C GLN A 90 4.58 23.46 -2.68
N LYS A 91 5.02 24.58 -3.26
CA LYS A 91 5.94 24.59 -4.41
C LYS A 91 7.22 23.83 -4.08
N GLY A 92 7.61 22.91 -4.96
CA GLY A 92 8.82 22.10 -4.83
C GLY A 92 8.61 20.77 -4.10
N TYR A 93 7.40 20.48 -3.61
CA TYR A 93 7.05 19.15 -3.13
C TYR A 93 6.51 18.27 -4.26
N GLN A 94 6.96 17.03 -4.29
CA GLN A 94 6.45 15.95 -5.14
C GLN A 94 6.52 14.64 -4.36
N GLY A 95 5.54 13.76 -4.51
CA GLY A 95 5.65 12.38 -4.04
C GLY A 95 4.37 11.76 -3.50
N HIS A 96 3.34 12.54 -3.19
CA HIS A 96 2.09 12.01 -2.62
C HIS A 96 1.49 10.89 -3.46
N TRP A 97 1.37 11.11 -4.78
CA TRP A 97 0.84 10.12 -5.70
C TRP A 97 1.96 9.40 -6.44
N THR A 98 1.88 8.08 -6.46
CA THR A 98 2.73 7.24 -7.30
C THR A 98 2.07 6.99 -8.64
N LYS A 99 2.87 6.62 -9.65
CA LYS A 99 2.35 6.27 -10.98
C LYS A 99 2.47 4.78 -11.19
N LEU A 100 1.34 4.11 -11.44
CA LEU A 100 1.34 2.72 -11.90
C LEU A 100 2.02 2.62 -13.27
N THR A 101 3.07 1.81 -13.36
CA THR A 101 3.83 1.57 -14.60
C THR A 101 3.55 0.21 -15.20
N ASP A 102 3.22 -0.78 -14.36
CA ASP A 102 2.81 -2.12 -14.79
C ASP A 102 1.72 -2.64 -13.85
N ASP A 103 0.49 -2.75 -14.37
CA ASP A 103 -0.67 -3.25 -13.63
C ASP A 103 -0.56 -4.75 -13.31
N LYS A 104 -0.04 -5.55 -14.25
CA LYS A 104 0.07 -7.01 -14.09
C LYS A 104 0.99 -7.37 -12.93
N ASN A 105 2.09 -6.64 -12.82
CA ASN A 105 3.09 -6.85 -11.77
C ASN A 105 2.90 -5.93 -10.55
N ARG A 106 1.96 -4.97 -10.60
CA ARG A 106 1.76 -3.94 -9.57
C ARG A 106 3.05 -3.16 -9.27
N GLU A 107 3.61 -2.58 -10.31
CA GLU A 107 4.81 -1.76 -10.23
C GLU A 107 4.48 -0.28 -10.26
N TYR A 108 4.99 0.45 -9.28
CA TYR A 108 4.72 1.86 -9.08
C TYR A 108 6.02 2.65 -9.19
N LEU A 109 6.05 3.62 -10.10
CA LEU A 109 7.05 4.67 -10.12
C LEU A 109 6.79 5.63 -8.97
N VAL A 110 7.74 5.68 -8.05
CA VAL A 110 7.76 6.57 -6.90
C VAL A 110 8.81 7.64 -7.15
N SER A 111 8.42 8.92 -7.03
CA SER A 111 9.31 10.07 -7.18
C SER A 111 9.03 11.05 -6.06
N ILE A 112 9.94 11.17 -5.10
CA ILE A 112 9.81 12.02 -3.92
C ILE A 112 10.85 13.14 -4.00
N GLU A 113 10.36 14.36 -3.97
CA GLU A 113 11.15 15.59 -3.96
C GLU A 113 10.55 16.54 -2.92
N ILE A 114 11.41 17.21 -2.17
CA ILE A 114 11.06 18.32 -1.29
C ILE A 114 11.77 19.58 -1.83
N PRO A 115 11.43 20.78 -1.35
CA PRO A 115 12.06 22.00 -1.83
C PRO A 115 13.58 21.88 -1.79
N GLU A 116 14.20 22.11 -2.93
CA GLU A 116 15.66 22.11 -3.13
C GLU A 116 16.35 20.75 -2.91
N ARG A 117 15.60 19.65 -2.75
CA ARG A 117 16.19 18.34 -2.47
C ARG A 117 15.38 17.18 -3.04
N LYS A 118 16.01 16.42 -3.94
CA LYS A 118 15.50 15.13 -4.40
C LYS A 118 15.72 14.08 -3.31
N ILE A 119 14.71 13.25 -3.03
CA ILE A 119 14.80 12.23 -1.97
C ILE A 119 14.87 10.83 -2.56
N PHE A 120 13.99 10.50 -3.50
CA PHE A 120 13.90 9.17 -4.06
C PHE A 120 13.32 9.18 -5.47
N LYS A 121 13.84 8.31 -6.34
CA LYS A 121 13.21 7.97 -7.61
C LYS A 121 13.49 6.52 -7.94
N GLY A 122 12.44 5.75 -8.18
CA GLY A 122 12.57 4.32 -8.50
C GLY A 122 11.23 3.64 -8.69
N ILE A 123 11.28 2.35 -9.03
CA ILE A 123 10.12 1.49 -9.21
C ILE A 123 10.02 0.51 -8.06
N VAL A 124 8.85 0.44 -7.43
CA VAL A 124 8.55 -0.50 -6.34
C VAL A 124 7.45 -1.44 -6.79
N ARG A 125 7.67 -2.75 -6.61
CA ARG A 125 6.68 -3.79 -6.85
C ARG A 125 5.97 -4.18 -5.56
N VAL A 126 4.66 -4.36 -5.63
CA VAL A 126 3.81 -4.65 -4.46
C VAL A 126 3.03 -5.95 -4.66
N GLY A 127 3.37 -6.96 -3.86
CA GLY A 127 2.57 -8.16 -3.64
C GLY A 127 1.53 -7.93 -2.56
N LEU A 128 0.26 -8.13 -2.86
CA LEU A 128 -0.86 -7.97 -1.93
C LEU A 128 -1.50 -9.32 -1.63
N LEU A 129 -1.85 -9.54 -0.37
CA LEU A 129 -2.70 -10.63 0.06
C LEU A 129 -4.15 -10.18 0.00
N THR A 130 -4.99 -10.91 -0.72
CA THR A 130 -6.45 -10.71 -0.71
C THR A 130 -7.10 -11.70 0.25
N GLU A 131 -7.99 -11.19 1.08
CA GLU A 131 -8.77 -11.97 2.04
C GLU A 131 -10.25 -11.89 1.70
N LEU A 132 -10.94 -13.00 1.93
CA LEU A 132 -12.40 -13.10 1.85
C LEU A 132 -12.97 -12.94 3.26
N ASN A 133 -13.61 -11.82 3.54
CA ASN A 133 -14.35 -11.67 4.78
C ASN A 133 -15.66 -12.46 4.69
N LEU A 134 -15.74 -13.57 5.44
CA LEU A 134 -16.94 -14.37 5.65
C LEU A 134 -17.62 -13.92 6.96
N SER A 135 -18.12 -12.68 6.99
CA SER A 135 -18.80 -12.13 8.17
C SER A 135 -20.34 -12.15 8.04
N ASP A 136 -20.88 -12.59 6.92
CA ASP A 136 -22.32 -12.71 6.76
C ASP A 136 -22.77 -14.07 7.28
N SER A 137 -23.68 -14.04 8.27
CA SER A 137 -24.39 -15.21 8.78
C SER A 137 -24.87 -16.08 7.60
N ILE A 138 -24.39 -17.32 7.55
CA ILE A 138 -24.93 -18.31 6.61
C ILE A 138 -26.37 -18.57 7.04
N ALA A 139 -27.34 -17.89 6.43
CA ALA A 139 -28.74 -18.25 6.54
C ALA A 139 -28.92 -19.57 5.78
N MET A 140 -28.80 -20.70 6.49
CA MET A 140 -29.14 -22.01 5.94
C MET A 140 -30.66 -22.13 5.92
N SER A 141 -31.28 -21.90 4.76
CA SER A 141 -32.65 -22.34 4.53
C SER A 141 -32.65 -23.84 4.21
N GLU A 142 -33.60 -24.55 4.82
CA GLU A 142 -33.70 -25.99 5.03
C GLU A 142 -33.52 -26.93 3.82
N ASN A 143 -33.14 -28.16 4.19
CA ASN A 143 -33.04 -29.43 3.44
C ASN A 143 -31.81 -29.66 2.57
N LEU A 144 -30.73 -30.13 3.21
CA LEU A 144 -29.70 -30.93 2.57
C LEU A 144 -29.41 -32.18 3.40
N ASP A 145 -29.76 -33.35 2.84
CA ASP A 145 -29.24 -34.64 3.26
C ASP A 145 -27.73 -34.64 3.07
N ILE A 146 -26.99 -34.69 4.17
CA ILE A 146 -25.54 -34.82 4.16
C ILE A 146 -25.22 -36.32 4.14
N LYS A 147 -24.73 -36.82 3.01
CA LYS A 147 -24.09 -38.12 2.92
C LYS A 147 -22.59 -37.93 3.04
N ILE A 148 -22.02 -38.30 4.19
CA ILE A 148 -20.58 -38.36 4.41
C ILE A 148 -20.07 -39.67 3.77
N ILE A 149 -19.04 -39.58 2.92
CA ILE A 149 -18.24 -40.72 2.45
C ILE A 149 -16.95 -40.74 3.26
#